data_AF-A0A2P5MS60-F1
#
_entry.id   AF-A0A2P5MS60-F1
#
_cell.length_a   1.000
_cell.length_b   1.000
_cell.length_c   1.000
_cell.angle_alpha   90.00
_cell.angle_beta   90.00
_cell.angle_gamma   90.00
#
_symmetry.space_group_name_H-M   'P 1'
#
loop_
_entity.id
_entity.type
_entity.pdbx_description
1 polymer ?
#
loop_
_entity_poly.entity_id
_entity_poly.type
_entity_poly.pdbx_seq_one_letter_code
_entity_poly.pdbx_strand_id
1 'polypeptide(L)' 'RYTRAQDQNRPGLGETETEGYHLLAASADYHWRGLKPLDLWLFAKANNLLNQEVRSAVSFLRTFAPEPGRSVVIGFRATY' A
#
# COMPACT_ATOMS: atom_id res chain seq x y z
N ARG A 1 0.01 -5.51 8.08
CA ARG A 1 1.44 -5.51 7.69
C ARG A 1 2.07 -4.17 8.02
N TYR A 2 3.22 -4.18 8.68
CA TYR A 2 4.04 -2.99 8.90
C TYR A 2 5.32 -3.08 8.07
N THR A 3 5.76 -1.97 7.50
CA THR A 3 6.95 -1.86 6.66
C THR A 3 7.71 -0.60 7.07
N ARG A 4 9.01 -0.73 7.33
CA ARG A 4 9.91 0.40 7.60
C ARG A 4 10.94 0.49 6.48
N ALA A 5 10.96 1.62 5.78
CA ALA A 5 12.04 1.97 4.88
C ALA A 5 13.09 2.80 5.64
N GLN A 6 14.37 2.54 5.37
CA GLN A 6 15.44 3.38 5.89
C GLN A 6 15.61 4.63 5.02
N ASP A 7 16.21 5.63 5.61
CA ASP A 7 16.76 6.80 4.94
C ASP A 7 17.88 6.42 3.96
N GLN A 8 18.03 7.22 2.91
CA GLN A 8 19.14 7.16 1.97
C GLN A 8 19.85 8.51 1.91
N ASN A 9 21.02 8.57 2.53
CA ASN A 9 21.79 9.79 2.73
C ASN A 9 23.08 9.83 1.88
N ARG A 10 23.28 8.85 0.98
CA ARG A 10 24.44 8.79 0.07
C ARG A 10 23.99 8.50 -1.37
N PRO A 11 23.19 9.38 -1.97
CA PRO A 11 22.75 9.23 -3.35
C PRO A 11 23.92 9.33 -4.34
N GLY A 12 23.75 8.75 -5.53
CA GLY A 12 24.70 8.92 -6.64
C GLY A 12 24.77 10.37 -7.14
N LEU A 13 25.72 10.65 -8.05
CA LEU A 13 25.84 11.98 -8.65
C LEU A 13 24.55 12.39 -9.37
N GLY A 14 23.97 13.52 -8.97
CA GLY A 14 22.73 14.05 -9.56
C GLY A 14 21.43 13.48 -8.96
N GLU A 15 21.52 12.65 -7.93
CA GLU A 15 20.38 12.10 -7.21
C GLU A 15 20.11 12.81 -5.87
N THR A 16 18.87 12.73 -5.37
CA THR A 16 18.45 13.35 -4.10
C THR A 16 18.37 12.33 -2.98
N GLU A 17 18.72 12.76 -1.76
CA GLU A 17 18.48 12.00 -0.53
C GLU A 17 16.99 11.71 -0.34
N THR A 18 16.67 10.62 0.37
CA THR A 18 15.28 10.29 0.71
C THR A 18 15.17 9.93 2.18
N GLU A 19 14.20 10.54 2.86
CA GLU A 19 13.88 10.19 4.25
C GLU A 19 13.31 8.77 4.36
N GLY A 20 13.59 8.13 5.49
CA GLY A 20 12.95 6.87 5.85
C GLY A 20 11.47 7.08 6.19
N TYR A 21 10.67 6.04 6.03
CA TYR A 21 9.23 6.12 6.29
C TYR A 21 8.67 4.82 6.87
N HIS A 22 7.49 4.95 7.49
CA HIS A 22 6.80 3.88 8.17
C HIS A 22 5.42 3.66 7.54
N LEU A 23 5.21 2.49 6.92
CA LEU A 23 3.93 2.13 6.35
C LEU A 23 3.22 1.10 7.21
N LEU A 24 1.95 1.36 7.47
CA LEU A 24 1.03 0.41 8.06
C LEU A 24 -0.10 0.12 7.07
N ALA A 25 -0.34 -1.16 6.81
CA ALA A 25 -1.43 -1.65 5.97
C ALA A 25 -2.23 -2.72 6.72
N ALA A 26 -3.52 -2.81 6.44
CA ALA A 26 -4.43 -3.80 7.00
C ALA A 26 -5.27 -4.43 5.89
N SER A 27 -5.64 -5.69 6.05
CA SER A 27 -6.57 -6.38 5.15
C SER A 27 -7.47 -7.32 5.93
N ALA A 28 -8.70 -7.47 5.46
CA ALA A 28 -9.68 -8.40 6.00
C ALA A 28 -10.43 -9.04 4.83
N ASP A 29 -10.69 -10.34 4.94
CA ASP A 29 -11.38 -11.13 3.94
C ASP A 29 -12.47 -11.97 4.62
N TYR A 30 -13.62 -12.12 3.97
CA TYR A 30 -14.75 -12.89 4.48
C TYR A 30 -15.34 -13.78 3.39
N HIS A 31 -15.44 -15.08 3.69
CA HIS A 31 -15.97 -16.08 2.77
C HIS A 31 -17.39 -16.48 3.15
N TRP A 32 -18.37 -16.09 2.33
CA TRP A 32 -19.78 -16.37 2.56
C TRP A 32 -20.24 -17.62 1.81
N ARG A 33 -20.09 -18.78 2.47
CA ARG A 33 -20.44 -20.11 1.93
C ARG A 33 -21.94 -20.47 1.97
N GLY A 34 -22.77 -19.56 2.45
CA GLY A 34 -24.21 -19.79 2.69
C GLY A 34 -25.10 -19.57 1.48
N LEU A 35 -24.58 -18.97 0.40
CA LEU A 35 -25.37 -18.47 -0.74
C LEU A 35 -25.43 -19.45 -1.92
N LYS A 36 -25.64 -20.76 -1.70
CA LYS A 36 -25.63 -21.72 -2.82
C LYS A 36 -26.66 -21.38 -3.91
N PRO A 37 -26.30 -21.49 -5.21
CA PRO A 37 -25.03 -21.98 -5.77
C PRO A 37 -23.89 -20.96 -5.84
N LEU A 38 -24.12 -19.71 -5.44
CA LEU A 38 -23.14 -18.61 -5.46
C LEU A 38 -22.07 -18.77 -4.38
N ASP A 39 -20.80 -18.71 -4.78
CA ASP A 39 -19.66 -18.59 -3.88
C ASP A 39 -19.21 -17.11 -3.81
N LEU A 40 -19.38 -16.48 -2.64
CA LEU A 40 -19.14 -15.05 -2.45
C LEU A 40 -17.98 -14.79 -1.47
N TRP A 41 -17.05 -13.95 -1.89
CA TRP A 41 -15.95 -13.42 -1.10
C TRP A 41 -16.07 -11.91 -0.97
N LEU A 42 -15.97 -11.40 0.25
CA LEU A 42 -15.85 -9.97 0.54
C LEU A 42 -14.42 -9.68 0.98
N PHE A 43 -13.86 -8.56 0.56
CA PHE A 43 -12.54 -8.14 1.00
C PHE A 43 -12.48 -6.64 1.24
N ALA A 44 -11.65 -6.26 2.21
CA ALA A 44 -11.31 -4.88 2.52
C ALA A 44 -9.79 -4.77 2.71
N LYS A 45 -9.19 -3.73 2.13
CA LYS A 45 -7.77 -3.44 2.21
C LYS A 45 -7.59 -1.96 2.53
N ALA A 46 -6.71 -1.65 3.47
CA ALA A 46 -6.31 -0.30 3.80
C ALA A 46 -4.79 -0.18 3.73
N ASN A 47 -4.29 0.82 3.01
CA ASN A 47 -2.87 1.06 2.82
C ASN A 47 -2.49 2.44 3.36
N ASN A 48 -1.24 2.56 3.80
CA ASN A 48 -0.66 3.79 4.33
C ASN A 48 -1.56 4.43 5.43
N LEU A 49 -1.95 3.62 6.42
CA LEU A 49 -2.82 4.04 7.52
C LEU A 49 -2.22 5.19 8.35
N LEU A 50 -0.89 5.30 8.38
CA LEU A 50 -0.15 6.38 9.04
C LEU A 50 -0.05 7.66 8.20
N ASN A 51 -0.59 7.66 6.98
CA ASN A 51 -0.62 8.80 6.06
C ASN A 51 0.76 9.44 5.83
N GLN A 52 1.78 8.61 5.68
CA GLN A 52 3.14 9.06 5.40
C GLN A 52 3.27 9.46 3.94
N GLU A 53 4.02 10.52 3.66
CA GLU A 53 4.47 10.81 2.31
C GLU A 53 5.63 9.88 1.96
N VAL A 54 5.45 9.04 0.94
CA VAL A 54 6.42 8.02 0.58
C VAL A 54 7.17 8.44 -0.68
N ARG A 55 8.49 8.55 -0.57
CA ARG A 55 9.41 8.82 -1.68
C ARG A 55 10.43 7.69 -1.79
N SER A 56 10.21 6.80 -2.74
CA SER A 56 11.08 5.64 -2.93
C SER A 56 12.44 6.04 -3.51
N ALA A 57 13.53 5.66 -2.83
CA ALA A 57 14.91 5.89 -3.27
C ALA A 57 15.24 5.28 -4.64
N VAL A 58 14.49 4.26 -5.09
CA VAL A 58 14.70 3.61 -6.39
C VAL A 58 13.87 4.23 -7.53
N SER A 59 13.01 5.21 -7.23
CA SER A 59 12.21 5.88 -8.26
C SER A 59 12.92 7.14 -8.78
N PHE A 60 13.02 7.26 -10.10
CA PHE A 60 13.55 8.47 -10.76
C PHE A 60 12.59 9.66 -10.66
N LEU A 61 11.28 9.40 -10.60
CA LEU A 61 10.25 10.44 -10.49
C LEU A 61 9.98 10.85 -9.04
N ARG A 62 10.72 10.32 -8.06
CA ARG A 62 10.50 10.55 -6.62
C ARG A 62 10.51 12.03 -6.21
N THR A 63 11.21 12.87 -6.97
CA THR A 63 11.32 14.30 -6.72
C THR A 63 10.03 15.03 -7.10
N PHE A 64 9.29 14.51 -8.09
CA PHE A 64 8.10 15.14 -8.67
C PHE A 64 6.78 14.48 -8.22
N ALA A 65 6.77 13.16 -8.03
CA ALA A 65 5.57 12.40 -7.70
C ALA A 65 5.83 11.50 -6.48
N PRO A 66 5.26 11.84 -5.31
CA PRO A 66 5.22 10.91 -4.18
C PRO A 66 4.30 9.73 -4.50
N GLU A 67 4.51 8.61 -3.80
CA GLU A 67 3.61 7.46 -3.89
C GLU A 67 2.20 7.81 -3.35
N PRO A 68 1.17 7.02 -3.72
CA PRO A 68 -0.18 7.23 -3.22
C PRO A 68 -0.24 7.28 -1.69
N GLY A 69 -0.96 8.28 -1.16
CA GLY A 69 -1.20 8.46 0.26
C GLY A 69 -2.11 7.37 0.87
N ARG A 70 -2.78 7.69 1.98
CA ARG A 70 -3.72 6.76 2.61
C ARG A 70 -4.84 6.37 1.64
N SER A 71 -5.07 5.07 1.49
CA SER A 71 -6.12 4.54 0.60
C SER A 71 -6.84 3.36 1.24
N VAL A 72 -8.12 3.21 0.88
CA VAL A 72 -8.97 2.10 1.30
C VAL A 72 -9.67 1.54 0.07
N VAL A 73 -9.67 0.21 -0.06
CA VAL A 73 -10.32 -0.54 -1.13
C VAL A 73 -11.24 -1.56 -0.48
N ILE A 74 -12.51 -1.56 -0.89
CA ILE A 74 -13.50 -2.55 -0.48
C ILE A 74 -14.03 -3.18 -1.77
N GLY A 75 -14.20 -4.49 -1.78
CA GLY A 75 -14.72 -5.19 -2.94
C GLY A 75 -15.28 -6.56 -2.60
N PHE A 76 -15.82 -7.19 -3.62
CA PHE A 76 -16.30 -8.55 -3.54
C PHE A 76 -15.94 -9.32 -4.80
N ARG A 77 -15.89 -10.64 -4.70
CA ARG A 77 -15.76 -11.58 -5.81
C ARG A 77 -16.84 -12.62 -5.66
N ALA A 78 -17.59 -12.87 -6.73
CA ALA A 78 -18.63 -13.88 -6.76
C ALA A 78 -18.40 -14.83 -7.93
N THR A 79 -18.59 -16.12 -7.71
CA THR A 79 -18.51 -17.17 -8.74
C THR A 79 -19.74 -18.08 -8.67
N TYR A 80 -20.25 -18.51 -9.82
CA TYR A 80 -21.45 -19.33 -9.98
C TYR A 80 -21.09 -20.63 -10.71
#